data_AF-A0A2H5YYS5-F1
#
_entry.id   AF-A0A2H5YYS5-F1
#
_cell.length_a   1.000
_cell.length_b   1.000
_cell.length_c   1.000
_cell.angle_alpha   90.00
_cell.angle_beta   90.00
_cell.angle_gamma   90.00
#
_symmetry.space_group_name_H-M   'P 1'
#
loop_
_entity.id
_entity.type
_entity.pdbx_description
1 polymer ?
#
loop_
_entity_poly.entity_id
_entity_poly.type
_entity_poly.pdbx_seq_one_letter_code
_entity_poly.pdbx_strand_id
1 'polypeptide(L)'
;MEQAFRASARNFLALAWLRVAGRFWSPPLEITGVEGLSADTGGPVVVVSAHLGPFDVVAALLGRRGRAFLVVAEPMRPGWLDRAVRWLRGHRGVTLVPPSPAGLRRVVRALQAGVPVVFLLDRRSQRNGRCVRFFGKPVTLSDVPVRLARRFGCPLVFAFTVRERHGYRLRFEELIRPGHAQDAPSDEFEQLVARLERAIRSAPDQWLVFRPLWSTEATA
;
A
#
# COMPACT_ATOMS: atom_id res chain seq x y z
N MET A 1 1.78 -17.30 13.16
CA MET A 1 0.55 -16.47 13.34
C MET A 1 0.65 -15.55 14.55
N GLU A 2 1.09 -16.04 15.72
CA GLU A 2 1.24 -15.24 16.94
C GLU A 2 2.11 -13.98 16.76
N GLN A 3 3.28 -14.11 16.13
CA GLN A 3 4.18 -12.97 15.89
C GLN A 3 3.53 -11.88 15.04
N ALA A 4 2.84 -12.25 13.95
CA ALA A 4 2.10 -11.31 13.12
C ALA A 4 0.96 -10.62 13.88
N PHE A 5 0.26 -11.33 14.76
CA PHE A 5 -0.76 -10.73 15.62
C PHE A 5 -0.14 -9.71 16.59
N ARG A 6 0.97 -10.07 17.26
CA ARG A 6 1.73 -9.14 18.13
C ARG A 6 2.23 -7.91 17.34
N ALA A 7 2.72 -8.10 16.12
CA ALA A 7 3.15 -7.02 15.24
C ALA A 7 1.99 -6.08 14.88
N SER A 8 0.82 -6.64 14.53
CA SER A 8 -0.41 -5.87 14.27
C SER A 8 -0.82 -5.05 15.49
N ALA A 9 -0.90 -5.67 16.66
CA ALA A 9 -1.25 -4.97 17.91
C ALA A 9 -0.27 -3.83 18.22
N ARG A 10 1.05 -4.07 18.08
CA ARG A 10 2.08 -3.04 18.26
C ARG A 10 1.92 -1.87 17.28
N ASN A 11 1.48 -2.12 16.05
CA ASN A 11 1.24 -1.06 15.06
C ASN A 11 0.03 -0.20 15.44
N PHE A 12 -1.07 -0.80 15.88
CA PHE A 12 -2.24 -0.04 16.36
C PHE A 12 -1.93 0.76 17.62
N LEU A 13 -1.15 0.23 18.56
CA LEU A 13 -0.70 0.97 19.75
C LEU A 13 0.18 2.17 19.36
N ALA A 14 1.11 1.98 18.41
CA ALA A 14 1.95 3.05 17.91
C ALA A 14 1.14 4.16 17.20
N LEU A 15 0.11 3.79 16.43
CA LEU A 15 -0.83 4.76 15.83
C LEU A 15 -1.62 5.52 16.88
N ALA A 16 -2.18 4.83 17.87
CA ALA A 16 -2.91 5.45 18.96
C ALA A 16 -2.02 6.44 19.72
N TRP A 17 -0.76 6.04 20.00
CA TRP A 17 0.23 6.91 20.60
C TRP A 17 0.48 8.16 19.75
N LEU A 18 0.77 8.02 18.45
CA LEU A 18 0.94 9.15 17.52
C LEU A 18 -0.24 10.12 17.55
N ARG A 19 -1.46 9.57 17.63
CA ARG A 19 -2.70 10.33 17.53
C ARG A 19 -3.03 11.13 18.78
N VAL A 20 -2.69 10.61 19.96
CA VAL A 20 -3.11 11.15 21.26
C VAL A 20 -2.01 11.92 21.98
N ALA A 21 -0.77 11.40 21.99
CA ALA A 21 0.31 11.94 22.83
C ALA A 21 1.65 12.12 22.08
N GLY A 22 1.81 11.48 20.93
CA GLY A 22 3.07 11.37 20.21
C GLY A 22 3.47 12.61 19.39
N ARG A 23 3.10 13.83 19.81
CA ARG A 23 3.43 15.07 19.07
C ARG A 23 4.93 15.26 18.86
N PHE A 24 5.76 14.73 19.75
CA PHE A 24 7.23 14.73 19.64
C PHE A 24 7.82 13.35 19.36
N TRP A 25 7.00 12.31 19.28
CA TRP A 25 7.47 10.98 18.92
C TRP A 25 7.82 10.96 17.42
N SER A 26 9.11 10.84 17.13
CA SER A 26 9.69 10.83 15.79
C SER A 26 10.70 9.68 15.72
N PRO A 27 10.23 8.42 15.65
CA PRO A 27 11.13 7.29 15.55
C PRO A 27 11.96 7.39 14.26
N PRO A 28 13.20 6.87 14.24
CA PRO A 28 14.00 6.77 13.04
C PRO A 28 13.20 6.14 11.90
N LEU A 29 13.17 6.82 10.76
CA LEU A 29 12.59 6.33 9.52
C LEU A 29 13.68 6.40 8.45
N GLU A 30 14.22 5.24 8.11
CA GLU A 30 15.11 5.07 6.98
C GLU A 30 14.27 5.01 5.70
N ILE A 31 14.57 5.85 4.72
CA ILE A 31 13.91 5.87 3.42
C ILE A 31 14.96 5.52 2.37
N THR A 32 14.71 4.48 1.56
CA THR A 32 15.64 4.02 0.53
C THR A 32 14.94 3.78 -0.81
N GLY A 33 15.71 3.79 -1.91
CA GLY A 33 15.20 3.52 -3.26
C GLY A 33 14.41 4.70 -3.83
N VAL A 34 14.68 5.90 -3.35
CA VAL A 34 14.09 7.16 -3.84
C VAL A 34 14.93 7.79 -4.95
N GLU A 35 16.18 7.37 -5.08
CA GLU A 35 17.15 7.92 -6.00
C GLU A 35 16.73 7.67 -7.45
N GLY A 36 16.50 8.75 -8.20
CA GLY A 36 16.15 8.67 -9.63
C GLY A 36 14.72 8.20 -9.91
N LEU A 37 13.82 8.22 -8.91
CA LEU A 37 12.40 7.98 -9.15
C LEU A 37 11.83 9.11 -10.01
N SER A 38 11.14 8.76 -11.09
CA SER A 38 10.36 9.74 -11.85
C SER A 38 9.19 10.30 -11.02
N ALA A 39 8.80 9.62 -9.94
CA ALA A 39 7.84 10.11 -8.96
C ALA A 39 8.28 11.40 -8.23
N ASP A 40 9.59 11.71 -8.18
CA ASP A 40 10.10 12.88 -7.47
C ASP A 40 9.96 14.19 -8.27
N THR A 41 9.65 14.11 -9.57
CA THR A 41 9.50 15.30 -10.43
C THR A 41 8.19 16.06 -10.22
N GLY A 42 7.34 15.59 -9.30
CA GLY A 42 5.99 16.12 -9.07
C GLY A 42 4.96 15.58 -10.07
N GLY A 43 3.69 15.61 -9.68
CA GLY A 43 2.57 15.10 -10.48
C GLY A 43 1.94 13.82 -9.91
N PRO A 44 0.99 13.19 -10.64
CA PRO A 44 0.32 11.98 -10.18
C PRO A 44 1.31 10.83 -10.02
N VAL A 45 1.11 10.03 -8.98
CA VAL A 45 1.87 8.78 -8.77
C VAL A 45 0.91 7.72 -8.25
N VAL A 46 0.99 6.51 -8.81
CA VAL A 46 0.32 5.35 -8.25
C VAL A 46 1.32 4.54 -7.45
N VAL A 47 1.06 4.41 -6.17
CA VAL A 47 1.87 3.61 -5.24
C VAL A 47 1.15 2.32 -4.91
N VAL A 48 1.86 1.21 -4.97
CA VAL A 48 1.37 -0.10 -4.52
C VAL A 48 2.17 -0.55 -3.32
N SER A 49 1.48 -1.04 -2.31
CA SER A 49 2.07 -1.54 -1.08
C SER A 49 1.36 -2.82 -0.62
N ALA A 50 1.66 -3.22 0.61
CA ALA A 50 1.12 -4.41 1.26
C ALA A 50 0.79 -4.09 2.72
N HIS A 51 -0.01 -4.93 3.36
CA HIS A 51 -0.16 -4.96 4.81
C HIS A 51 1.10 -5.57 5.46
N LEU A 52 2.28 -5.05 5.11
CA LEU A 52 3.58 -5.50 5.58
C LEU A 52 4.17 -4.44 6.52
N GLY A 53 4.58 -4.89 7.70
CA GLY A 53 5.21 -4.02 8.68
C GLY A 53 4.29 -2.90 9.18
N PRO A 54 4.87 -1.78 9.62
CA PRO A 54 4.15 -0.68 10.26
C PRO A 54 3.63 0.35 9.24
N PHE A 55 3.03 -0.12 8.14
CA PHE A 55 2.58 0.72 7.01
C PHE A 55 1.79 1.95 7.48
N ASP A 56 0.75 1.75 8.29
CA ASP A 56 -0.11 2.84 8.75
C ASP A 56 0.67 3.86 9.61
N VAL A 57 1.62 3.40 10.42
CA VAL A 57 2.47 4.26 11.26
C VAL A 57 3.37 5.11 10.37
N VAL A 58 4.02 4.50 9.38
CA VAL A 58 4.86 5.21 8.42
C VAL A 58 4.04 6.20 7.61
N ALA A 59 2.84 5.81 7.17
CA ALA A 59 1.91 6.69 6.47
C ALA A 59 1.56 7.93 7.32
N ALA A 60 1.25 7.75 8.61
CA ALA A 60 1.01 8.85 9.54
C ALA A 60 2.25 9.75 9.72
N LEU A 61 3.45 9.16 9.82
CA LEU A 61 4.71 9.91 9.91
C LEU A 61 5.01 10.71 8.65
N LEU A 62 4.72 10.19 7.45
CA LEU A 62 4.82 10.92 6.19
C LEU A 62 3.82 12.07 6.13
N GLY A 63 2.58 11.83 6.55
CA GLY A 63 1.55 12.87 6.67
C GLY A 63 1.96 14.02 7.60
N ARG A 64 2.62 13.70 8.74
CA ARG A 64 3.22 14.72 9.64
C ARG A 64 4.31 15.55 8.99
N ARG A 65 5.05 14.98 8.04
CA ARG A 65 6.08 15.67 7.24
C ARG A 65 5.48 16.42 6.04
N GLY A 66 4.17 16.67 6.04
CA GLY A 66 3.49 17.45 5.01
C GLY A 66 3.22 16.69 3.70
N ARG A 67 3.43 15.36 3.67
CA ARG A 67 3.15 14.57 2.47
C ARG A 67 1.68 14.19 2.42
N ALA A 68 0.96 14.71 1.44
CA ALA A 68 -0.44 14.39 1.21
C ALA A 68 -0.59 13.24 0.21
N PHE A 69 -1.41 12.24 0.54
CA PHE A 69 -1.74 11.12 -0.34
C PHE A 69 -3.07 10.49 0.06
N LEU A 70 -3.66 9.78 -0.90
CA LEU A 70 -4.92 9.09 -0.73
C LEU A 70 -4.68 7.58 -0.67
N VAL A 71 -5.29 6.88 0.27
CA VAL A 71 -5.15 5.43 0.44
C VAL A 71 -6.50 4.76 0.19
N VAL A 72 -6.51 3.75 -0.67
CA VAL A 72 -7.70 2.92 -0.88
C VAL A 72 -7.75 1.84 0.21
N ALA A 73 -8.77 1.91 1.06
CA ALA A 73 -8.90 1.07 2.24
C ALA A 73 -10.31 0.48 2.37
N GLU A 74 -10.39 -0.85 2.46
CA GLU A 74 -11.63 -1.56 2.76
C GLU A 74 -12.21 -1.16 4.12
N PRO A 75 -13.52 -0.89 4.22
CA PRO A 75 -14.16 -0.69 5.50
C PRO A 75 -14.04 -1.91 6.40
N MET A 76 -13.82 -1.66 7.70
CA MET A 76 -13.88 -2.72 8.71
C MET A 76 -15.32 -2.96 9.18
N ARG A 77 -15.57 -4.13 9.75
CA ARG A 77 -16.84 -4.46 10.40
C ARG A 77 -16.56 -4.88 11.84
N PRO A 78 -17.44 -4.53 12.80
CA PRO A 78 -18.65 -3.70 12.66
C PRO A 78 -18.33 -2.21 12.44
N GLY A 79 -19.33 -1.40 12.08
CA GLY A 79 -19.12 0.00 11.66
C GLY A 79 -18.46 0.91 12.70
N TRP A 80 -18.61 0.63 14.00
CA TRP A 80 -17.89 1.38 15.04
C TRP A 80 -16.37 1.14 14.99
N LEU A 81 -15.94 -0.08 14.65
CA LEU A 81 -14.53 -0.42 14.50
C LEU A 81 -13.93 0.30 13.29
N ASP A 82 -14.68 0.37 12.19
CA ASP A 82 -14.26 1.15 11.02
C ASP A 82 -14.05 2.63 11.36
N ARG A 83 -14.98 3.24 12.10
CA ARG A 83 -14.83 4.63 12.56
C ARG A 83 -13.58 4.81 13.42
N ALA A 84 -13.35 3.92 14.38
CA ALA A 84 -12.17 3.96 15.25
C ALA A 84 -10.86 3.82 14.43
N VAL A 85 -10.78 2.85 13.54
CA VAL A 85 -9.58 2.61 12.71
C VAL A 85 -9.35 3.74 11.71
N ARG A 86 -10.41 4.28 11.09
CA ARG A 86 -10.31 5.45 10.22
C ARG A 86 -9.87 6.70 10.98
N TRP A 87 -10.28 6.87 12.23
CA TRP A 87 -9.83 7.98 13.07
C TRP A 87 -8.34 7.86 13.44
N LEU A 88 -7.85 6.63 13.69
CA LEU A 88 -6.44 6.35 13.95
C LEU A 88 -5.56 6.56 12.72
N ARG A 89 -5.99 6.04 11.57
CA ARG A 89 -5.28 6.11 10.29
C ARG A 89 -5.41 7.47 9.60
N GLY A 90 -6.50 8.18 9.88
CA GLY A 90 -6.76 9.53 9.41
C GLY A 90 -5.82 10.51 10.11
N HIS A 91 -4.72 10.80 9.44
CA HIS A 91 -3.74 11.78 9.87
C HIS A 91 -3.73 12.98 8.91
N ARG A 92 -3.22 14.15 9.34
CA ARG A 92 -2.89 15.25 8.41
C ARG A 92 -2.12 14.68 7.22
N GLY A 93 -2.61 14.91 6.01
CA GLY A 93 -2.04 14.40 4.76
C GLY A 93 -2.57 13.03 4.30
N VAL A 94 -3.19 12.20 5.14
CA VAL A 94 -3.65 10.85 4.76
C VAL A 94 -5.16 10.82 4.61
N THR A 95 -5.64 10.62 3.37
CA THR A 95 -7.08 10.51 3.08
C THR A 95 -7.46 9.07 2.75
N LEU A 96 -8.37 8.47 3.52
CA LEU A 96 -8.86 7.10 3.24
C LEU A 96 -10.11 7.12 2.37
N VAL A 97 -10.14 6.31 1.32
CA VAL A 97 -11.36 6.08 0.51
C VAL A 97 -11.69 4.60 0.39
N PRO A 98 -12.98 4.23 0.35
CA PRO A 98 -13.37 2.83 0.17
C PRO A 98 -13.13 2.38 -1.29
N PRO A 99 -12.89 1.07 -1.53
CA PRO A 99 -12.86 0.49 -2.87
C PRO A 99 -14.29 0.34 -3.42
N SER A 100 -14.94 1.47 -3.71
CA SER A 100 -16.29 1.56 -4.26
C SER A 100 -16.31 2.47 -5.50
N PRO A 101 -17.39 2.48 -6.31
CA PRO A 101 -17.49 3.41 -7.44
C PRO A 101 -17.29 4.87 -7.04
N ALA A 102 -17.80 5.28 -5.87
CA ALA A 102 -17.58 6.62 -5.33
C ALA A 102 -16.12 6.86 -4.92
N GLY A 103 -15.47 5.86 -4.32
CA GLY A 103 -14.04 5.93 -3.99
C GLY A 103 -13.16 5.99 -5.23
N LEU A 104 -13.47 5.23 -6.29
CA LEU A 104 -12.76 5.29 -7.56
C LEU A 104 -12.86 6.68 -8.21
N ARG A 105 -14.03 7.34 -8.15
CA ARG A 105 -14.14 8.74 -8.59
C ARG A 105 -13.22 9.68 -7.81
N ARG A 106 -13.05 9.46 -6.50
CA ARG A 106 -12.12 10.25 -5.68
C ARG A 106 -10.65 9.96 -6.03
N VAL A 107 -10.31 8.71 -6.30
CA VAL A 107 -8.98 8.30 -6.81
C VAL A 107 -8.66 9.02 -8.11
N VAL A 108 -9.58 8.99 -9.08
CA VAL A 108 -9.42 9.67 -10.37
C VAL A 108 -9.16 11.16 -10.18
N ARG A 109 -9.97 11.83 -9.35
CA ARG A 109 -9.79 13.27 -9.04
C ARG A 109 -8.45 13.55 -8.35
N ALA A 110 -8.02 12.68 -7.45
CA ALA A 110 -6.73 12.82 -6.77
C ALA A 110 -5.57 12.74 -7.78
N LEU A 111 -5.57 11.75 -8.67
CA LEU A 111 -4.56 11.65 -9.73
C LEU A 111 -4.60 12.85 -10.68
N GLN A 112 -5.78 13.33 -11.09
CA GLN A 112 -5.90 14.56 -11.90
C GLN A 112 -5.31 15.79 -11.21
N ALA A 113 -5.39 15.85 -9.88
CA ALA A 113 -4.83 16.93 -9.07
C ALA A 113 -3.35 16.70 -8.68
N GLY A 114 -2.70 15.66 -9.21
CA GLY A 114 -1.31 15.33 -8.88
C GLY A 114 -1.11 14.79 -7.46
N VAL A 115 -2.18 14.35 -6.78
CA VAL A 115 -2.09 13.75 -5.44
C VAL A 115 -1.78 12.26 -5.57
N PRO A 116 -0.71 11.74 -4.91
CA PRO A 116 -0.39 10.31 -4.95
C PRO A 116 -1.52 9.44 -4.40
N VAL A 117 -1.71 8.28 -5.02
CA VAL A 117 -2.71 7.28 -4.58
C VAL A 117 -2.04 5.97 -4.24
N VAL A 118 -2.33 5.44 -3.05
CA VAL A 118 -1.79 4.20 -2.51
C VAL A 118 -2.82 3.08 -2.54
N PHE A 119 -2.43 1.92 -3.06
CA PHE A 119 -3.20 0.67 -3.05
C PHE A 119 -2.47 -0.41 -2.27
N LEU A 120 -3.21 -1.29 -1.58
CA LEU A 120 -2.65 -2.50 -0.95
C LEU A 120 -3.05 -3.73 -1.78
N LEU A 121 -2.06 -4.47 -2.30
CA LEU A 121 -2.28 -5.53 -3.30
C LEU A 121 -2.31 -6.95 -2.71
N ASP A 122 -2.10 -7.12 -1.41
CA ASP A 122 -1.92 -8.42 -0.75
C ASP A 122 -3.21 -9.04 -0.21
N ARG A 123 -4.36 -8.68 -0.80
CA ARG A 123 -5.66 -9.28 -0.51
C ARG A 123 -6.33 -9.77 -1.78
N ARG A 124 -7.02 -10.91 -1.67
CA ARG A 124 -7.79 -11.49 -2.76
C ARG A 124 -8.89 -10.52 -3.19
N SER A 125 -8.92 -10.22 -4.48
CA SER A 125 -10.03 -9.50 -5.10
C SER A 125 -11.15 -10.48 -5.46
N GLN A 126 -12.40 -10.11 -5.13
CA GLN A 126 -13.58 -10.91 -5.45
C GLN A 126 -14.32 -10.45 -6.71
N ARG A 127 -13.97 -9.29 -7.26
CA ARG A 127 -14.72 -8.69 -8.37
C ARG A 127 -13.88 -8.52 -9.62
N ASN A 128 -12.73 -7.88 -9.47
CA ASN A 128 -11.90 -7.44 -10.59
C ASN A 128 -10.43 -7.73 -10.29
N GLY A 129 -9.72 -8.36 -11.21
CA GLY A 129 -8.31 -8.64 -11.05
C GLY A 129 -7.80 -9.65 -12.06
N ARG A 130 -6.53 -9.99 -11.93
CA ARG A 130 -5.87 -11.00 -12.74
C ARG A 130 -5.55 -12.20 -11.87
N CYS A 131 -5.78 -13.40 -12.42
CA CYS A 131 -5.33 -14.63 -11.79
C CYS A 131 -3.82 -14.75 -11.97
N VAL A 132 -3.11 -14.92 -10.86
CA VAL A 132 -1.65 -15.06 -10.82
C VAL A 132 -1.26 -16.13 -9.81
N ARG A 133 -0.03 -16.60 -9.90
CA ARG A 133 0.60 -17.33 -8.79
C ARG A 133 1.20 -16.33 -7.83
N PHE A 134 0.82 -16.44 -6.56
CA PHE A 134 1.45 -15.70 -5.48
C PHE A 134 1.80 -16.73 -4.39
N PHE A 135 3.07 -16.77 -4.00
CA PHE A 135 3.70 -17.86 -3.27
C PHE A 135 3.41 -19.25 -3.86
N GLY A 136 3.41 -19.35 -5.20
CA GLY A 136 3.17 -20.59 -5.94
C GLY A 136 1.69 -21.04 -6.00
N LYS A 137 0.77 -20.36 -5.28
CA LYS A 137 -0.65 -20.70 -5.23
C LYS A 137 -1.49 -19.73 -6.06
N PRO A 138 -2.60 -20.19 -6.67
CA PRO A 138 -3.47 -19.32 -7.45
C PRO A 138 -4.21 -18.32 -6.56
N VAL A 139 -4.25 -17.07 -7.02
CA VAL A 139 -5.03 -15.99 -6.41
C VAL A 139 -5.43 -14.97 -7.48
N THR A 140 -6.59 -14.35 -7.28
CA THR A 140 -6.99 -13.17 -8.04
C THR A 140 -6.59 -11.92 -7.28
N LEU A 141 -5.65 -11.15 -7.81
CA LEU A 141 -5.22 -9.86 -7.25
C LEU A 141 -5.66 -8.70 -8.16
N SER A 142 -5.91 -7.53 -7.58
CA SER A 142 -6.43 -6.39 -8.34
C SER A 142 -5.36 -5.70 -9.18
N ASP A 143 -5.53 -5.66 -10.50
CA ASP A 143 -4.68 -4.96 -11.46
C ASP A 143 -5.06 -3.48 -11.67
N VAL A 144 -6.03 -2.97 -10.89
CA VAL A 144 -6.46 -1.56 -10.90
C VAL A 144 -5.29 -0.57 -10.82
N PRO A 145 -4.27 -0.76 -9.95
CA PRO A 145 -3.17 0.21 -9.84
C PRO A 145 -2.38 0.33 -11.14
N VAL A 146 -2.06 -0.80 -11.79
CA VAL A 146 -1.32 -0.84 -13.07
C VAL A 146 -2.11 -0.13 -14.16
N ARG A 147 -3.42 -0.42 -14.27
CA ARG A 147 -4.29 0.23 -15.26
C ARG A 147 -4.41 1.73 -15.03
N LEU A 148 -4.46 2.18 -13.77
CA LEU A 148 -4.51 3.61 -13.46
C LEU A 148 -3.19 4.30 -13.80
N ALA A 149 -2.04 3.70 -13.46
CA ALA A 149 -0.74 4.27 -13.81
C ALA A 149 -0.60 4.45 -15.32
N ARG A 150 -0.94 3.42 -16.11
CA ARG A 150 -0.94 3.48 -17.58
C ARG A 150 -1.92 4.52 -18.12
N ARG A 151 -3.16 4.54 -17.63
CA ARG A 151 -4.19 5.49 -18.08
C ARG A 151 -3.80 6.95 -17.85
N PHE A 152 -3.14 7.23 -16.73
CA PHE A 152 -2.70 8.58 -16.38
C PHE A 152 -1.28 8.90 -16.87
N GLY A 153 -0.62 7.97 -17.56
CA GLY A 153 0.76 8.12 -18.03
C GLY A 153 1.74 8.44 -16.89
N CYS A 154 1.49 7.90 -15.69
CA CYS A 154 2.20 8.29 -14.49
C CYS A 154 2.99 7.12 -13.86
N PRO A 155 3.93 7.41 -12.94
CA PRO A 155 4.77 6.37 -12.36
C PRO A 155 3.96 5.35 -11.56
N LEU A 156 4.32 4.08 -11.70
CA LEU A 156 3.88 3.00 -10.82
C LEU A 156 5.04 2.63 -9.90
N VAL A 157 4.88 2.86 -8.61
CA VAL A 157 5.92 2.63 -7.60
C VAL A 157 5.45 1.57 -6.62
N PHE A 158 6.24 0.52 -6.41
CA PHE A 158 6.05 -0.39 -5.29
C PHE A 158 6.76 0.19 -4.06
N ALA A 159 6.06 0.28 -2.94
CA ALA A 159 6.61 0.76 -1.69
C ALA A 159 6.22 -0.17 -0.55
N PHE A 160 7.17 -0.56 0.30
CA PHE A 160 6.85 -1.40 1.46
C PHE A 160 7.60 -0.94 2.70
N THR A 161 7.02 -1.28 3.84
CA THR A 161 7.54 -0.91 5.15
C THR A 161 7.89 -2.12 5.96
N VAL A 162 8.97 -2.03 6.73
CA VAL A 162 9.33 -3.02 7.72
C VAL A 162 9.70 -2.33 9.03
N ARG A 163 9.39 -3.00 10.14
CA ARG A 163 9.85 -2.60 11.45
C ARG A 163 11.26 -3.12 11.64
N GLU A 164 12.13 -2.22 12.05
CA GLU A 164 13.53 -2.49 12.40
C GLU A 164 13.70 -2.43 13.91
N ARG A 165 14.88 -2.84 14.41
CA ARG A 165 15.21 -2.82 15.84
C ARG A 165 14.98 -1.44 16.48
N HIS A 166 15.38 -0.38 15.79
CA HIS A 166 15.38 0.99 16.33
C HIS A 166 14.38 1.93 15.65
N GLY A 167 13.55 1.44 14.73
CA GLY A 167 12.67 2.30 13.97
C GLY A 167 11.98 1.58 12.83
N TYR A 168 11.91 2.26 11.70
CA TYR A 168 11.18 1.83 10.51
C TYR A 168 12.04 2.00 9.27
N ARG A 169 11.87 1.09 8.31
CA ARG A 169 12.37 1.27 6.95
C ARG A 169 11.19 1.38 6.00
N LEU A 170 11.27 2.33 5.08
CA LEU A 170 10.40 2.48 3.92
C LEU A 170 11.27 2.36 2.67
N ARG A 171 10.99 1.39 1.82
CA ARG A 171 11.71 1.20 0.56
C ARG A 171 10.78 1.42 -0.61
N PHE A 172 11.28 2.12 -1.63
CA PHE A 172 10.60 2.33 -2.91
C PHE A 172 11.31 1.55 -4.02
N GLU A 173 10.52 1.07 -4.98
CA GLU A 173 10.97 0.40 -6.21
C GLU A 173 10.05 0.86 -7.35
N GLU A 174 10.59 1.56 -8.35
CA GLU A 174 9.81 1.98 -9.52
C GLU A 174 9.61 0.83 -10.52
N LEU A 175 8.41 0.71 -11.09
CA LEU A 175 8.06 -0.27 -12.11
C LEU A 175 7.75 0.39 -13.46
N ILE A 176 6.92 1.44 -13.45
CA ILE A 176 6.55 2.18 -14.66
C ILE A 176 7.13 3.58 -14.54
N ARG A 177 7.79 4.03 -15.60
CA ARG A 177 8.22 5.42 -15.79
C ARG A 177 7.32 6.10 -16.84
N PRO A 178 7.01 7.40 -16.69
CA PRO A 178 6.33 8.16 -17.74
C PRO A 178 7.08 8.05 -19.06
N GLY A 179 6.36 7.84 -20.16
CA GLY A 179 6.95 7.68 -21.50
C GLY A 179 7.58 6.31 -21.77
N HIS A 180 7.56 5.37 -20.81
CA HIS A 180 7.90 3.97 -21.12
C HIS A 180 6.87 3.45 -22.13
N ALA A 181 7.34 3.07 -23.33
CA ALA A 181 6.48 2.68 -24.45
C ALA A 181 5.45 1.62 -24.04
N GLN A 182 4.20 1.80 -24.49
CA GLN A 182 3.13 0.78 -24.35
C GLN A 182 3.49 -0.57 -25.00
N ASP A 183 4.54 -0.58 -25.85
CA ASP A 183 4.97 -1.70 -26.68
C ASP A 183 6.03 -2.61 -26.01
N ALA A 184 6.46 -2.33 -24.78
CA ALA A 184 7.31 -3.27 -24.05
C ALA A 184 6.47 -4.50 -23.63
N PRO A 185 6.85 -5.74 -24.00
CA PRO A 185 6.09 -6.96 -23.66
C PRO A 185 6.07 -7.30 -22.16
N SER A 186 6.54 -6.41 -21.30
CA SER A 186 6.75 -6.70 -19.89
C SER A 186 5.45 -6.58 -19.11
N ASP A 187 5.06 -7.67 -18.46
CA ASP A 187 3.90 -7.67 -17.58
C ASP A 187 4.24 -6.99 -16.24
N GLU A 188 3.95 -5.69 -16.12
CA GLU A 188 4.25 -4.94 -14.89
C GLU A 188 3.44 -5.45 -13.70
N PHE A 189 2.31 -6.09 -13.94
CA PHE A 189 1.53 -6.71 -12.87
C PHE A 189 2.25 -7.93 -12.31
N GLU A 190 2.78 -8.82 -13.15
CA GLU A 190 3.56 -9.97 -12.66
C GLU A 190 4.84 -9.52 -11.96
N GLN A 191 5.52 -8.51 -12.51
CA GLN A 191 6.66 -7.87 -11.86
C GLN A 191 6.34 -7.26 -10.49
N LEU A 192 5.15 -6.69 -10.35
CA LEU A 192 4.63 -6.15 -9.10
C LEU A 192 4.35 -7.26 -8.09
N VAL A 193 3.75 -8.37 -8.53
CA VAL A 193 3.52 -9.56 -7.71
C VAL A 193 4.85 -10.17 -7.23
N ALA A 194 5.86 -10.27 -8.10
CA ALA A 194 7.18 -10.78 -7.73
C ALA A 194 7.88 -9.90 -6.67
N ARG A 195 7.75 -8.57 -6.78
CA ARG A 195 8.26 -7.62 -5.78
C ARG A 195 7.52 -7.75 -4.45
N LEU A 196 6.19 -7.90 -4.51
CA LEU A 196 5.36 -8.16 -3.34
C LEU A 196 5.81 -9.44 -2.60
N GLU A 197 6.05 -10.54 -3.32
CA GLU A 197 6.59 -11.76 -2.72
C GLU A 197 7.94 -11.52 -2.06
N ARG A 198 8.88 -10.86 -2.76
CA ARG A 198 10.22 -10.58 -2.25
C ARG A 198 10.17 -9.77 -0.96
N ALA A 199 9.34 -8.72 -0.91
CA ALA A 199 9.17 -7.90 0.27
C ALA A 199 8.60 -8.71 1.44
N ILE A 200 7.55 -9.50 1.22
CA ILE A 200 6.96 -10.34 2.27
C ILE A 200 7.95 -11.41 2.75
N ARG A 201 8.74 -12.03 1.85
CA ARG A 201 9.79 -12.99 2.23
C ARG A 201 10.85 -12.37 3.14
N SER A 202 11.11 -11.06 3.02
CA SER A 202 12.11 -10.37 3.86
C SER A 202 11.66 -10.15 5.30
N ALA A 203 10.35 -10.15 5.57
CA ALA A 203 9.78 -9.94 6.91
C ALA A 203 8.41 -10.64 7.07
N PRO A 204 8.34 -11.97 6.95
CA PRO A 204 7.06 -12.71 6.89
C PRO A 204 6.26 -12.64 8.20
N ASP A 205 6.95 -12.49 9.34
CA ASP A 205 6.37 -12.27 10.66
C ASP A 205 5.66 -10.92 10.78
N GLN A 206 5.90 -10.00 9.84
CA GLN A 206 5.27 -8.69 9.77
C GLN A 206 4.19 -8.59 8.70
N TRP A 207 3.83 -9.68 8.03
CA TRP A 207 2.76 -9.69 7.04
C TRP A 207 1.39 -9.88 7.71
N LEU A 208 0.60 -8.81 7.74
CA LEU A 208 -0.60 -8.65 8.59
C LEU A 208 -1.90 -9.01 7.86
N VAL A 209 -1.88 -10.12 7.12
CA VAL A 209 -3.06 -10.64 6.41
C VAL A 209 -3.67 -11.79 7.22
N PHE A 210 -4.76 -11.49 7.93
CA PHE A 210 -5.50 -12.44 8.78
C PHE A 210 -6.75 -13.02 8.11
N ARG A 211 -6.82 -12.98 6.78
CA ARG A 211 -7.96 -13.48 6.01
C ARG A 211 -7.49 -14.52 4.99
N PRO A 212 -8.35 -15.46 4.59
CA PRO A 212 -8.03 -16.37 3.49
C PRO A 212 -7.67 -15.59 2.23
N LEU A 213 -6.50 -15.90 1.70
CA LEU A 213 -5.94 -15.22 0.52
C LEU A 213 -6.04 -16.10 -0.73
N TRP A 214 -5.67 -17.37 -0.60
CA TRP A 214 -5.63 -18.30 -1.72
C TRP A 214 -7.05 -18.70 -2.14
N SER A 215 -7.23 -18.87 -3.44
CA SER A 215 -8.42 -19.54 -3.95
C SER A 215 -8.37 -21.01 -3.55
N THR A 216 -9.48 -21.54 -3.05
CA THR A 216 -9.65 -22.97 -2.75
C THR A 216 -9.82 -23.80 -4.03
N GLU A 217 -10.20 -23.17 -5.13
CA GLU A 217 -10.36 -23.81 -6.43
C GLU A 217 -9.18 -23.42 -7.33
N ALA A 218 -8.38 -24.42 -7.71
CA ALA A 218 -7.69 -24.35 -8.97
C ALA A 218 -8.80 -24.36 -10.03
N THR A 219 -9.01 -23.24 -10.73
CA THR A 219 -9.73 -23.32 -12.00
C THR A 219 -8.92 -24.22 -12.90
N ALA A 220 -9.42 -25.46 -13.06
CA ALA A 220 -8.99 -26.42 -14.06
C ALA A 220 -9.24 -25.87 -15.47
#